data_AF-A0ABD0NFB2-F1
#
_entry.id   AF-A0ABD0NFB2-F1
#
_cell.length_a   1.000
_cell.length_b   1.000
_cell.length_c   1.000
_cell.angle_alpha   90.00
_cell.angle_beta   90.00
_cell.angle_gamma   90.00
#
_symmetry.space_group_name_H-M   'P 1'
#
loop_
_entity.id
_entity.type
_entity.pdbx_description
1 polymer ?
#
loop_
_entity_poly.entity_id
_entity_poly.type
_entity_poly.pdbx_seq_one_letter_code
_entity_poly.pdbx_strand_id
1 'polypeptide(L)' 'INLDFHTKETLHQSLLILTQTSFKAAQGRVYFLMEHNSYPRFLDSELYHQLCRIAAGER' A
#
# COMPACT_ATOMS: atom_id res chain seq x y z
N ILE A 1 6.92 -1.56 7.14
CA ILE A 1 5.88 -2.25 6.35
C ILE A 1 5.85 -3.72 6.73
N ASN A 2 4.66 -4.31 6.93
CA ASN A 2 4.55 -5.73 7.27
C ASN A 2 4.90 -6.55 6.03
N LEU A 3 6.08 -7.17 6.04
CA LEU A 3 6.58 -8.00 4.95
C LEU A 3 6.86 -9.38 5.53
N ASP A 4 6.40 -10.43 4.84
CA ASP A 4 6.74 -11.80 5.18
C ASP A 4 8.24 -12.06 4.99
N PHE A 5 8.70 -13.15 5.62
CA PHE A 5 10.11 -13.53 5.64
C PHE A 5 10.69 -13.69 4.23
N HIS A 6 9.96 -14.33 3.32
CA HIS A 6 10.42 -14.57 1.96
C HIS A 6 10.63 -13.26 1.18
N THR A 7 9.70 -12.30 1.30
CA THR A 7 9.82 -10.99 0.66
C THR A 7 11.03 -10.21 1.20
N LYS A 8 11.33 -10.32 2.49
CA LYS A 8 12.51 -9.67 3.10
C LYS A 8 13.82 -10.25 2.58
N GLU A 9 13.92 -11.57 2.44
CA GLU A 9 15.12 -12.25 1.92
C GLU A 9 15.39 -11.88 0.46
N THR A 10 14.36 -11.87 -0.40
CA THR A 10 14.51 -11.43 -1.80
C THR A 10 14.95 -9.97 -1.89
N LEU A 11 14.44 -9.11 -1.00
CA LEU A 11 14.87 -7.73 -0.90
C LEU A 11 16.34 -7.63 -0.51
N HIS A 12 16.77 -8.38 0.51
CA HIS A 12 18.15 -8.36 1.00
C HIS A 12 19.15 -8.69 -0.11
N GLN A 13 18.85 -9.69 -0.95
CA GLN A 13 19.68 -10.04 -2.11
C GLN A 13 19.64 -8.94 -3.19
N SER A 14 18.49 -8.31 -3.41
CA SER A 14 18.34 -7.23 -4.38
C SER A 14 19.01 -5.92 -3.94
N LEU A 15 19.24 -5.73 -2.64
CA LEU A 15 19.94 -4.56 -2.10
C LEU A 15 21.46 -4.62 -2.26
N LEU A 16 22.03 -5.81 -2.56
CA LEU A 16 23.45 -5.97 -2.86
C LEU A 16 23.85 -5.23 -4.15
N ILE A 17 22.93 -5.13 -5.11
CA ILE A 17 23.06 -4.31 -6.32
C ILE A 17 21.75 -3.56 -6.52
N LEU A 18 21.72 -2.30 -6.07
CA LEU A 18 20.55 -1.45 -6.22
C LEU A 18 20.21 -1.24 -7.70
N THR A 19 19.08 -1.81 -8.10
CA THR A 19 18.44 -1.58 -9.40
C THR A 19 17.06 -0.95 -9.20
N GLN A 20 16.47 -0.43 -10.28
CA GLN A 20 15.11 0.15 -10.23
C GLN A 20 14.03 -0.87 -9.79
N THR A 21 14.32 -2.17 -9.87
CA THR A 21 13.38 -3.24 -9.51
C THR A 21 13.59 -3.79 -8.10
N SER A 22 14.58 -3.31 -7.34
CA SER A 22 14.98 -3.88 -6.04
C SER A 22 13.85 -3.97 -5.02
N PHE A 23 12.86 -3.07 -5.10
CA PHE A 23 11.71 -3.03 -4.20
C PHE A 23 10.42 -3.56 -4.81
N LYS A 24 10.43 -4.04 -6.06
CA LYS A 24 9.20 -4.39 -6.80
C LYS A 24 8.35 -5.45 -6.08
N ALA A 25 8.98 -6.47 -5.51
CA ALA A 25 8.30 -7.49 -4.72
C ALA A 25 7.68 -6.93 -3.43
N ALA A 26 8.43 -6.12 -2.70
CA ALA A 26 7.95 -5.47 -1.48
C ALA A 26 6.81 -4.47 -1.76
N GLN A 27 6.90 -3.72 -2.85
CA GLN A 27 5.86 -2.80 -3.31
C GLN A 27 4.57 -3.56 -3.62
N GLY A 28 4.65 -4.69 -4.33
CA GLY A 28 3.50 -5.55 -4.61
C GLY A 28 2.85 -6.08 -3.32
N ARG A 29 3.67 -6.52 -2.35
CA ARG A 29 3.16 -7.00 -1.06
C ARG A 29 2.44 -5.91 -0.26
N VAL A 30 3.01 -4.71 -0.21
CA VAL A 30 2.39 -3.56 0.48
C VAL A 30 1.10 -3.14 -0.22
N TYR A 31 1.08 -3.10 -1.54
CA TYR A 31 -0.14 -2.80 -2.32
C TYR A 31 -1.26 -3.78 -1.96
N PHE A 32 -0.99 -5.09 -2.03
CA PHE A 32 -1.94 -6.13 -1.64
C PHE A 32 -2.47 -5.94 -0.21
N LEU A 33 -1.58 -5.66 0.74
CA LEU A 33 -1.99 -5.43 2.13
C LEU A 33 -2.85 -4.17 2.29
N MET A 34 -2.57 -3.11 1.53
CA MET A 34 -3.41 -1.91 1.56
C MET A 34 -4.78 -2.18 0.95
N GLU A 35 -4.83 -2.81 -0.22
CA GLU A 35 -6.06 -3.15 -0.95
C GLU A 35 -7.01 -4.02 -0.12
N HIS A 36 -6.48 -5.04 0.57
CA HIS A 36 -7.31 -5.98 1.32
C HIS A 36 -7.65 -5.55 2.75
N ASN A 37 -7.00 -4.51 3.28
CA ASN A 37 -7.14 -4.15 4.69
C ASN A 37 -7.49 -2.67 4.90
N SER A 38 -6.59 -1.78 4.47
CA SER A 38 -6.75 -0.34 4.72
C SER A 38 -7.74 0.31 3.77
N TYR A 39 -7.80 -0.14 2.51
CA TYR A 39 -8.67 0.44 1.48
C TYR A 39 -10.17 0.28 1.77
N PRO A 40 -10.71 -0.92 2.10
CA PRO A 40 -12.14 -1.04 2.42
C PRO A 40 -12.52 -0.17 3.64
N ARG A 41 -11.68 -0.17 4.69
CA ARG A 41 -11.90 0.70 5.86
C ARG A 41 -11.85 2.19 5.52
N PHE A 42 -11.00 2.57 4.56
CA PHE A 42 -10.94 3.95 4.11
C PHE A 42 -12.24 4.36 3.42
N LEU A 43 -12.80 3.50 2.55
CA LEU A 43 -14.09 3.74 1.90
C LEU A 43 -15.24 3.86 2.91
N ASP A 44 -15.17 3.14 4.02
CA ASP A 44 -16.18 3.22 5.11
C ASP A 44 -15.89 4.35 6.12
N SER A 45 -14.80 5.10 5.96
CA SER A 45 -14.39 6.12 6.93
C SER A 45 -15.13 7.44 6.73
N GLU A 46 -15.36 8.16 7.84
CA GLU A 46 -15.93 9.51 7.80
C GLU A 46 -15.10 10.46 6.91
N LEU A 47 -13.77 10.29 6.90
CA LEU A 47 -12.88 11.07 6.05
C LEU A 47 -13.23 10.91 4.57
N TYR A 48 -13.43 9.68 4.10
CA TYR A 48 -13.79 9.44 2.70
C TYR A 48 -15.18 9.96 2.37
N HIS A 49 -16.15 9.75 3.25
CA HIS A 49 -17.49 10.32 3.08
C HIS A 49 -17.48 11.85 3.05
N GLN A 50 -16.65 12.50 3.87
CA GLN A 50 -16.46 13.95 3.82
C GLN A 50 -15.86 14.39 2.47
N LEU A 51 -14.86 13.67 1.95
CA LEU A 51 -14.30 13.94 0.62
C LEU A 51 -15.38 13.81 -0.48
N CYS A 52 -16.27 12.81 -0.38
CA CYS A 52 -17.38 12.65 -1.31
C CYS A 52 -18.38 13.82 -1.24
N ARG A 53 -18.75 14.26 -0.02
CA ARG A 53 -19.65 15.42 0.16
C ARG A 53 -19.05 16.70 -0.42
N ILE A 54 -17.76 16.95 -0.16
CA ILE A 54 -17.02 18.09 -0.73
C ILE A 54 -17.03 18.00 -2.27
N ALA A 55 -16.76 16.83 -2.83
CA ALA A 55 -16.77 16.62 -4.28
C ALA A 55 -18.17 16.80 -4.89
N ALA A 56 -19.24 16.51 -4.13
CA ALA A 56 -20.63 16.75 -4.51
C ALA A 56 -21.06 18.22 -4.36
N GLY A 57 -20.22 19.09 -3.79
CA GLY A 57 -20.53 20.50 -3.55
C GLY A 57 -21.32 20.76 -2.27
N GLU A 58 -21.46 19.75 -1.41
CA GLU A 58 -22.03 19.89 -0.07
C GLU A 58 -20.96 20.49 0.87
N ARG A 59 -21.26 21.65 1.48
CA ARG A 59 -20.37 22.34 2.41
C ARG A 59 -20.60 21.86 3.84
#